data_AF-A0A3M1PX32-F1
#
_entry.id   AF-A0A3M1PX32-F1
#
_cell.length_a   1.000
_cell.length_b   1.000
_cell.length_c   1.000
_cell.angle_alpha   90.00
_cell.angle_beta   90.00
_cell.angle_gamma   90.00
#
_symmetry.space_group_name_H-M   'P 1'
#
loop_
_entity.id
_entity.type
_entity.pdbx_description
1 polymer ?
#
loop_
_entity_poly.entity_id
_entity_poly.type
_entity_poly.pdbx_seq_one_letter_code
_entity_poly.pdbx_strand_id
1 'polypeptide(L)'
;MRLASFVVIVIGLAASSFAQPDSQPASRPTPPAEYQPVADEPVISARAVDERNKLIGPFLIRYVLRQIDLTDEQHKLAMDLMNTVYREAENQVDEQELAIQAQQIQKLRAEGKMAEADALEEMMRHSIPNPRREFFASITEHLTDEQKAKLEAARERIEANPSGALRPVDVFRAAQSLDLSPEQQEQLHQIKESFRRHISAAGKFDLPAKRQFMQRLLARIYDKVLTPAQRKQMDALLEPLRTDLLPGIERMDRRYREERNRIRKTAGRPQVKPDQP
;
A
#
# COMPACT_ATOMS: atom_id res chain seq x y z
N MET A 1 1.15 82.09 42.89
CA MET A 1 1.08 80.87 42.05
C MET A 1 0.15 79.88 42.74
N ARG A 2 -0.82 79.37 41.98
CA ARG A 2 -1.97 78.57 42.44
C ARG A 2 -1.68 77.07 42.32
N LEU A 3 -2.35 76.28 43.18
CA LEU A 3 -2.83 74.89 43.08
C LEU A 3 -2.53 74.17 44.41
N ALA A 4 -3.35 74.25 45.45
CA ALA A 4 -4.77 73.89 45.61
C ALA A 4 -5.02 72.37 45.68
N SER A 5 -5.19 71.92 46.92
CA SER A 5 -5.81 70.67 47.39
C SER A 5 -7.17 70.42 46.74
N PHE A 6 -7.52 69.16 46.42
CA PHE A 6 -8.90 68.64 46.44
C PHE A 6 -8.80 67.10 46.65
N VAL A 7 -9.18 66.58 47.82
CA VAL A 7 -10.53 66.15 48.24
C VAL A 7 -10.90 64.78 47.66
N VAL A 8 -11.01 63.84 48.58
CA VAL A 8 -11.58 62.50 48.43
C VAL A 8 -13.09 62.63 48.31
N ILE A 9 -13.66 62.05 47.26
CA ILE A 9 -15.11 61.81 47.14
C ILE A 9 -15.33 60.31 47.00
N VAL A 10 -16.06 59.77 47.96
CA VAL A 10 -16.64 58.42 47.98
C VAL A 10 -18.03 58.50 47.35
N ILE A 11 -18.24 57.79 46.25
CA ILE A 11 -19.54 57.40 45.68
C ILE A 11 -19.30 55.96 45.20
N GLY A 12 -20.00 54.93 45.63
CA GLY A 12 -21.42 54.81 45.87
C GLY A 12 -21.89 53.67 44.95
N LEU A 13 -22.35 52.57 45.56
CA LEU A 13 -22.70 51.31 44.92
C LEU A 13 -23.65 51.45 43.73
N ALA A 14 -23.32 50.78 42.62
CA ALA A 14 -24.30 50.36 41.62
C ALA A 14 -24.11 48.86 41.38
N ALA A 15 -24.99 48.08 42.01
CA ALA A 15 -25.15 46.65 41.75
C ALA A 15 -25.64 46.47 40.31
N SER A 16 -24.75 46.02 39.43
CA SER A 16 -25.12 45.57 38.09
C SER A 16 -25.35 44.07 38.17
N SER A 17 -26.62 43.67 38.30
CA SER A 17 -27.08 42.31 38.04
C SER A 17 -26.87 41.97 36.57
N PHE A 18 -25.70 41.44 36.22
CA PHE A 18 -25.53 40.72 34.98
C PHE A 18 -25.78 39.24 35.22
N ALA A 19 -26.85 38.77 34.58
CA ALA A 19 -27.23 37.38 34.49
C ALA A 19 -26.04 36.52 34.04
N GLN A 20 -25.76 35.48 34.82
CA GLN A 20 -24.88 34.38 34.39
C GLN A 20 -25.49 33.74 33.13
N PRO A 21 -24.77 33.63 32.01
CA PRO A 21 -25.15 32.68 30.98
C PRO A 21 -25.06 31.28 31.57
N ASP A 22 -26.14 30.52 31.43
CA ASP A 22 -26.22 29.10 31.79
C ASP A 22 -24.95 28.39 31.33
N SER A 23 -24.14 28.01 32.32
CA SER A 23 -22.99 27.14 32.12
C SER A 23 -23.55 25.75 31.80
N GLN A 24 -23.86 25.52 30.53
CA GLN A 24 -24.08 24.16 30.04
C GLN A 24 -22.88 23.31 30.48
N PRO A 25 -23.09 22.22 31.23
CA PRO A 25 -21.99 21.34 31.57
C PRO A 25 -21.38 20.83 30.27
N ALA A 26 -20.11 21.17 30.06
CA ALA A 26 -19.31 20.65 28.97
C ALA A 26 -19.53 19.13 28.92
N SER A 27 -20.22 18.68 27.89
CA SER A 27 -20.38 17.26 27.62
C SER A 27 -18.97 16.72 27.50
N ARG A 28 -18.59 15.83 28.44
CA ARG A 28 -17.30 15.13 28.37
C ARG A 28 -17.18 14.58 26.95
N PRO A 29 -16.07 14.80 26.25
CA PRO A 29 -15.87 14.19 24.94
C PRO A 29 -16.05 12.68 25.14
N THR A 30 -17.08 12.13 24.51
CA THR A 30 -17.26 10.69 24.39
C THR A 30 -15.94 10.15 23.86
N PRO A 31 -15.31 9.16 24.52
CA PRO A 31 -14.13 8.52 23.94
C PRO A 31 -14.51 8.07 22.53
N PRO A 32 -13.64 8.30 21.52
CA PRO A 32 -13.93 7.86 20.16
C PRO A 32 -14.30 6.37 20.23
N ALA A 33 -15.41 6.02 19.58
CA ALA A 33 -15.99 4.69 19.60
C ALA A 33 -14.88 3.63 19.57
N GLU A 34 -14.91 2.76 20.57
CA GLU A 34 -13.98 1.65 20.73
C GLU A 34 -13.89 0.92 19.38
N TYR A 35 -12.68 0.93 18.81
CA TYR A 35 -12.41 0.41 17.47
C TYR A 35 -12.82 -1.06 17.41
N GLN A 36 -13.93 -1.34 16.71
CA GLN A 36 -14.19 -2.69 16.25
C GLN A 36 -13.18 -2.97 15.12
N PRO A 37 -12.26 -3.92 15.27
CA PRO A 37 -11.40 -4.33 14.17
C PRO A 37 -12.29 -4.79 13.03
N VAL A 38 -12.33 -4.01 11.95
CA VAL A 38 -12.91 -4.43 10.69
C VAL A 38 -12.22 -5.74 10.31
N ALA A 39 -13.01 -6.81 10.25
CA ALA A 39 -12.55 -8.17 10.08
C ALA A 39 -11.60 -8.31 8.88
N ASP A 40 -10.58 -9.18 9.07
CA ASP A 40 -9.51 -9.58 8.15
C ASP A 40 -9.90 -9.61 6.65
N GLU A 41 -9.79 -8.48 5.97
CA GLU A 41 -9.65 -8.44 4.53
C GLU A 41 -8.17 -8.22 4.18
N PRO A 42 -7.51 -9.20 3.51
CA PRO A 42 -6.20 -8.94 2.93
C PRO A 42 -6.38 -8.03 1.69
N VAL A 43 -5.83 -6.80 1.75
CA VAL A 43 -5.93 -5.73 0.70
C VAL A 43 -4.70 -5.69 -0.22
N ILE A 44 -3.93 -6.76 -0.20
CA ILE A 44 -3.25 -7.28 -1.38
C ILE A 44 -3.68 -8.73 -1.33
N SER A 45 -4.23 -9.33 -2.38
CA SER A 45 -4.52 -10.77 -2.30
C SER A 45 -3.22 -11.40 -1.81
N ALA A 46 -3.25 -12.12 -0.68
CA ALA A 46 -2.03 -12.69 -0.08
C ALA A 46 -1.32 -13.69 -1.01
N ARG A 47 -1.82 -13.83 -2.24
CA ARG A 47 -1.37 -14.65 -3.36
C ARG A 47 -0.84 -13.84 -4.54
N ALA A 48 -1.07 -12.52 -4.61
CA ALA A 48 -0.38 -11.63 -5.56
C ALA A 48 1.04 -11.30 -5.07
N VAL A 49 1.31 -11.56 -3.80
CA VAL A 49 2.61 -11.46 -3.17
C VAL A 49 3.06 -12.81 -2.62
N ASP A 50 4.38 -13.04 -2.55
CA ASP A 50 4.97 -14.22 -1.90
C ASP A 50 4.96 -14.09 -0.37
N GLU A 51 5.49 -15.11 0.32
CA GLU A 51 5.67 -15.13 1.79
C GLU A 51 6.52 -13.97 2.32
N ARG A 52 7.32 -13.34 1.45
CA ARG A 52 8.17 -12.18 1.75
C ARG A 52 7.48 -10.86 1.35
N ASN A 53 6.19 -10.90 1.04
CA ASN A 53 5.37 -9.77 0.62
C ASN A 53 5.86 -9.10 -0.68
N LYS A 54 6.40 -9.87 -1.62
CA LYS A 54 6.87 -9.40 -2.95
C LYS A 54 5.89 -9.81 -4.05
N LEU A 55 5.56 -8.90 -4.97
CA LEU A 55 4.69 -9.23 -6.11
C LEU A 55 5.29 -10.37 -6.95
N ILE A 56 4.45 -11.35 -7.28
CA ILE A 56 4.87 -12.54 -8.02
C ILE A 56 4.41 -12.52 -9.48
N GLY A 57 5.26 -13.06 -10.34
CA GLY A 57 4.93 -13.47 -11.70
C GLY A 57 4.09 -12.46 -12.50
N PRO A 58 2.91 -12.85 -13.01
CA PRO A 58 2.06 -11.98 -13.83
C PRO A 58 1.57 -10.71 -13.12
N PHE A 59 1.46 -10.69 -11.79
CA PHE A 59 1.01 -9.50 -11.06
C PHE A 59 2.07 -8.40 -11.05
N LEU A 60 3.35 -8.77 -10.93
CA LEU A 60 4.45 -7.83 -11.06
C LEU A 60 4.45 -7.20 -12.45
N ILE A 61 4.30 -8.01 -13.51
CA ILE A 61 4.27 -7.51 -14.89
C ILE A 61 3.09 -6.54 -15.08
N ARG A 62 1.88 -6.94 -14.68
CA ARG A 62 0.70 -6.05 -14.76
C ARG A 62 0.89 -4.75 -13.98
N TYR A 63 1.54 -4.81 -12.82
CA TYR A 63 1.87 -3.63 -12.02
C TYR A 63 2.82 -2.69 -12.75
N VAL A 64 3.85 -3.23 -13.39
CA VAL A 64 4.79 -2.44 -14.17
C VAL A 64 4.11 -1.82 -15.40
N LEU A 65 3.33 -2.60 -16.16
CA LEU A 65 2.67 -2.13 -17.38
C LEU A 65 1.67 -1.00 -17.11
N ARG A 66 0.97 -1.00 -15.97
CA ARG A 66 0.02 0.09 -15.61
C ARG A 66 0.68 1.44 -15.39
N GLN A 67 1.99 1.48 -15.14
CA GLN A 67 2.76 2.72 -14.97
C GLN A 67 3.32 3.25 -16.29
N ILE A 68 3.09 2.52 -17.38
CA ILE A 68 3.54 2.89 -18.72
C ILE A 68 2.29 3.30 -19.50
N ASP A 69 2.37 4.43 -20.20
CA ASP A 69 1.29 4.92 -21.07
C ASP A 69 1.28 4.14 -22.38
N LEU A 70 0.87 2.87 -22.31
CA LEU A 70 0.78 1.97 -23.46
C LEU A 70 -0.44 2.33 -24.32
N THR A 71 -0.30 2.22 -25.64
CA THR A 71 -1.44 2.22 -26.55
C THR A 71 -2.26 0.94 -26.39
N ASP A 72 -3.51 0.93 -26.86
CA ASP A 72 -4.37 -0.26 -26.82
C ASP A 72 -3.71 -1.46 -27.54
N GLU A 73 -3.02 -1.20 -28.66
CA GLU A 73 -2.28 -2.22 -29.42
C GLU A 73 -1.10 -2.77 -28.61
N GLN A 74 -0.31 -1.90 -27.98
CA GLN A 74 0.80 -2.31 -27.11
C GLN A 74 0.30 -3.08 -25.88
N HIS A 75 -0.85 -2.69 -25.32
CA HIS A 75 -1.44 -3.39 -24.19
C HIS A 75 -1.91 -4.80 -24.60
N LYS A 76 -2.53 -4.94 -25.77
CA LYS A 76 -2.90 -6.26 -26.32
C LYS A 76 -1.67 -7.14 -26.53
N LEU A 77 -0.63 -6.59 -27.19
CA LEU A 77 0.64 -7.28 -27.40
C LEU A 77 1.27 -7.73 -26.07
N ALA A 78 1.30 -6.86 -25.06
CA ALA A 78 1.83 -7.18 -23.74
C ALA A 78 1.06 -8.33 -23.07
N MET A 79 -0.27 -8.38 -23.20
CA MET A 79 -1.05 -9.50 -22.66
C MET A 79 -0.78 -10.81 -23.40
N ASP A 80 -0.65 -10.76 -24.73
CA ASP A 80 -0.35 -11.93 -25.55
C ASP A 80 1.08 -12.47 -25.28
N LEU A 81 2.06 -11.57 -25.17
CA LEU A 81 3.44 -11.91 -24.77
C LEU A 81 3.48 -12.53 -23.38
N MET A 82 2.80 -11.94 -22.39
CA MET A 82 2.74 -12.49 -21.03
C MET A 82 2.14 -13.90 -21.03
N ASN A 83 1.05 -14.13 -21.76
CA ASN A 83 0.45 -15.47 -21.84
C ASN A 83 1.39 -16.49 -22.52
N THR A 84 2.11 -16.06 -23.55
CA THR A 84 3.02 -16.92 -24.32
C THR A 84 4.23 -17.31 -23.47
N VAL A 85 4.93 -16.32 -22.91
CA VAL A 85 6.16 -16.52 -22.15
C VAL A 85 5.94 -17.34 -20.88
N TYR A 86 4.83 -17.13 -20.15
CA TYR A 86 4.52 -17.95 -18.97
C TYR A 86 4.13 -19.38 -19.33
N ARG A 87 3.38 -19.59 -20.43
CA ARG A 87 3.05 -20.93 -20.92
C ARG A 87 4.28 -21.68 -21.40
N GLU A 88 5.21 -21.00 -22.08
CA GLU A 88 6.46 -21.59 -22.53
C GLU A 88 7.37 -21.95 -21.34
N ALA A 89 7.46 -21.08 -20.34
CA ALA A 89 8.19 -21.38 -19.11
C ALA A 89 7.61 -22.61 -18.37
N GLU A 90 6.29 -22.76 -18.31
CA GLU A 90 5.64 -23.95 -17.72
C GLU A 90 5.98 -25.23 -18.50
N ASN A 91 6.08 -25.17 -19.84
CA ASN A 91 6.38 -26.34 -20.67
C ASN A 91 7.86 -26.72 -20.72
N GLN A 92 8.76 -25.79 -20.39
CA GLN A 92 10.22 -26.01 -20.39
C GLN A 92 10.76 -26.52 -19.05
N VAL A 93 9.93 -26.49 -18.00
CA VAL A 93 10.32 -26.99 -16.68
C VAL A 93 10.03 -28.49 -16.62
N ASP A 94 11.08 -29.32 -16.66
CA ASP A 94 10.98 -30.72 -16.27
C ASP A 94 10.97 -30.84 -14.74
N GLU A 95 9.78 -31.00 -14.17
CA GLU A 95 9.58 -31.13 -12.72
C GLU A 95 10.36 -32.31 -12.11
N GLN A 96 10.57 -33.39 -12.87
CA GLN A 96 11.34 -34.55 -12.39
C GLN A 96 12.82 -34.22 -12.34
N GLU A 97 13.35 -33.56 -13.36
CA GLU A 97 14.74 -33.12 -13.37
C GLU A 97 15.04 -32.12 -12.24
N LEU A 98 14.15 -31.16 -12.00
CA LEU A 98 14.28 -30.22 -10.89
C LEU A 98 14.26 -30.92 -9.52
N ALA A 99 13.38 -31.91 -9.33
CA ALA A 99 13.31 -32.68 -8.09
C ALA A 99 14.61 -33.48 -7.85
N ILE A 100 15.16 -34.09 -8.91
CA ILE A 100 16.44 -34.83 -8.84
C ILE A 100 17.59 -33.88 -8.47
N GLN A 101 17.68 -32.73 -9.13
CA GLN A 101 18.73 -31.74 -8.86
C GLN A 101 18.60 -31.15 -7.45
N ALA A 102 17.38 -30.89 -6.96
CA ALA A 102 17.14 -30.42 -5.60
C ALA A 102 17.56 -31.46 -4.53
N GLN A 103 17.28 -32.75 -4.76
CA GLN A 103 17.76 -33.82 -3.88
C GLN A 103 19.29 -33.92 -3.90
N GLN A 104 19.91 -33.73 -5.07
CA GLN A 104 21.36 -33.74 -5.21
C GLN A 104 22.02 -32.59 -4.43
N ILE A 105 21.43 -31.38 -4.44
CA ILE A 105 21.88 -30.26 -3.60
C ILE A 105 21.80 -30.61 -2.12
N GLN A 106 20.68 -31.19 -1.66
CA GLN A 106 20.54 -31.60 -0.26
C GLN A 106 21.59 -32.65 0.14
N LYS A 107 21.87 -33.60 -0.75
CA LYS A 107 22.90 -34.62 -0.54
C LYS A 107 24.30 -34.00 -0.45
N LEU A 108 24.67 -33.11 -1.38
CA LEU A 108 25.96 -32.42 -1.36
C LEU A 108 26.14 -31.59 -0.08
N ARG A 109 25.08 -30.93 0.40
CA ARG A 109 25.11 -30.20 1.68
C ARG A 109 25.29 -31.15 2.88
N ALA A 110 24.59 -32.29 2.89
CA ALA A 110 24.76 -33.29 3.95
C ALA A 110 26.17 -33.92 3.96
N GLU A 111 26.81 -34.03 2.79
CA GLU A 111 28.18 -34.50 2.62
C GLU A 111 29.26 -33.42 2.89
N GLY A 112 28.86 -32.19 3.24
CA GLY A 112 29.78 -31.08 3.50
C GLY A 112 30.39 -30.44 2.24
N LYS A 113 29.93 -30.79 1.04
CA LYS A 113 30.40 -30.28 -0.25
C LYS A 113 29.68 -28.99 -0.65
N MET A 114 29.84 -27.95 0.18
CA MET A 114 29.10 -26.68 0.03
C MET A 114 29.38 -25.99 -1.32
N ALA A 115 30.63 -25.96 -1.78
CA ALA A 115 30.98 -25.33 -3.05
C ALA A 115 30.34 -26.01 -4.28
N GLU A 116 30.21 -27.34 -4.26
CA GLU A 116 29.55 -28.09 -5.34
C GLU A 116 28.02 -27.90 -5.28
N ALA A 117 27.45 -27.82 -4.07
CA ALA A 117 26.04 -27.52 -3.88
C ALA A 117 25.69 -26.11 -4.40
N ASP A 118 26.53 -25.12 -4.11
CA ASP A 118 26.34 -23.74 -4.57
C ASP A 118 26.50 -23.61 -6.09
N ALA A 119 27.47 -24.31 -6.68
CA ALA A 119 27.65 -24.35 -8.14
C ALA A 119 26.44 -24.99 -8.84
N LEU A 120 25.90 -26.09 -8.31
CA LEU A 120 24.70 -26.73 -8.84
C LEU A 120 23.46 -25.85 -8.66
N GLU A 121 23.32 -25.15 -7.53
CA GLU A 121 22.23 -24.20 -7.30
C GLU A 121 22.27 -23.02 -8.29
N GLU A 122 23.45 -22.49 -8.59
CA GLU A 122 23.59 -21.40 -9.57
C GLU A 122 23.32 -21.89 -11.01
N MET A 123 23.77 -23.11 -11.36
CA MET A 123 23.39 -23.74 -12.62
C MET A 123 21.87 -23.88 -12.73
N MET A 124 21.19 -24.42 -11.72
CA MET A 124 19.73 -24.53 -11.70
C MET A 124 19.05 -23.18 -11.89
N ARG A 125 19.57 -22.12 -11.25
CA ARG A 125 19.02 -20.77 -11.39
C ARG A 125 19.13 -20.23 -12.83
N HIS A 126 20.14 -20.63 -13.59
CA HIS A 126 20.32 -20.24 -14.99
C HIS A 126 19.56 -21.13 -15.98
N SER A 127 19.34 -22.40 -15.62
CA SER A 127 18.59 -23.36 -16.45
C SER A 127 17.07 -23.18 -16.37
N ILE A 128 16.56 -22.65 -15.26
CA ILE A 128 15.11 -22.38 -15.11
C ILE A 128 14.75 -21.15 -15.95
N PRO A 129 13.79 -21.26 -16.90
CA PRO A 129 13.32 -20.13 -17.68
C PRO A 129 12.92 -18.96 -16.78
N ASN A 130 13.31 -17.74 -17.18
CA ASN A 130 12.94 -16.54 -16.44
C ASN A 130 11.91 -15.76 -17.26
N PRO A 131 10.62 -16.12 -17.16
CA PRO A 131 9.57 -15.54 -17.99
C PRO A 131 9.46 -14.02 -17.83
N ARG A 132 9.86 -13.49 -16.66
CA ARG A 132 9.89 -12.05 -16.42
C ARG A 132 10.97 -11.35 -17.25
N ARG A 133 12.17 -11.91 -17.32
CA ARG A 133 13.29 -11.33 -18.08
C ARG A 133 12.98 -11.33 -19.57
N GLU A 134 12.50 -12.45 -20.08
CA GLU A 134 12.10 -12.61 -21.48
C GLU A 134 10.98 -11.64 -21.84
N PHE A 135 9.92 -11.58 -21.02
CA PHE A 135 8.83 -10.64 -21.23
C PHE A 135 9.31 -9.18 -21.37
N PHE A 136 10.16 -8.72 -20.44
CA PHE A 136 10.64 -7.33 -20.48
C PHE A 136 11.58 -7.07 -21.65
N ALA A 137 12.40 -8.05 -22.05
CA ALA A 137 13.23 -7.92 -23.25
C ALA A 137 12.35 -7.73 -24.50
N SER A 138 11.33 -8.58 -24.68
CA SER A 138 10.45 -8.54 -25.85
C SER A 138 9.61 -7.28 -25.90
N ILE A 139 8.97 -6.87 -24.80
CA ILE A 139 8.10 -5.67 -24.83
C ILE A 139 8.91 -4.39 -25.11
N THR A 140 10.17 -4.32 -24.66
CA THR A 140 11.04 -3.14 -24.81
C THR A 140 11.27 -2.76 -26.28
N GLU A 141 11.29 -3.73 -27.18
CA GLU A 141 11.45 -3.51 -28.63
C GLU A 141 10.27 -2.74 -29.24
N HIS A 142 9.11 -2.76 -28.58
CA HIS A 142 7.87 -2.14 -29.04
C HIS A 142 7.53 -0.83 -28.32
N LEU A 143 8.39 -0.38 -27.41
CA LEU A 143 8.17 0.85 -26.63
C LEU A 143 8.88 2.05 -27.27
N THR A 144 8.28 3.23 -27.12
CA THR A 144 8.96 4.51 -27.40
C THR A 144 10.03 4.76 -26.33
N ASP A 145 10.97 5.68 -26.59
CA ASP A 145 12.03 5.98 -25.62
C ASP A 145 11.47 6.57 -24.30
N GLU A 146 10.38 7.34 -24.36
CA GLU A 146 9.67 7.82 -23.17
C GLU A 146 9.06 6.65 -22.38
N GLN A 147 8.43 5.69 -23.07
CA GLN A 147 7.86 4.50 -22.44
C GLN A 147 8.94 3.60 -21.85
N LYS A 148 10.12 3.48 -22.48
CA LYS A 148 11.28 2.75 -21.94
C LYS A 148 11.77 3.40 -20.65
N ALA A 149 11.85 4.73 -20.59
CA ALA A 149 12.21 5.43 -19.36
C ALA A 149 11.20 5.16 -18.24
N LYS A 150 9.90 5.16 -18.55
CA LYS A 150 8.84 4.79 -17.59
C LYS A 150 8.94 3.32 -17.15
N LEU A 151 9.26 2.41 -18.07
CA LEU A 151 9.48 0.99 -17.77
C LEU A 151 10.62 0.82 -16.77
N GLU A 152 11.78 1.42 -17.02
CA GLU A 152 12.93 1.33 -16.11
C GLU A 152 12.61 1.95 -14.73
N ALA A 153 11.96 3.13 -14.69
CA ALA A 153 11.54 3.74 -13.43
C ALA A 153 10.56 2.85 -12.63
N ALA A 154 9.63 2.18 -13.33
CA ALA A 154 8.69 1.24 -12.71
C ALA A 154 9.41 -0.02 -12.18
N ARG A 155 10.46 -0.49 -12.87
CA ARG A 155 11.31 -1.61 -12.44
C ARG A 155 12.15 -1.27 -11.23
N GLU A 156 12.83 -0.13 -11.22
CA GLU A 156 13.58 0.35 -10.05
C GLU A 156 12.66 0.52 -8.83
N ARG A 157 11.44 1.01 -9.07
CA ARG A 157 10.43 1.16 -8.01
C ARG A 157 10.05 -0.17 -7.39
N ILE A 158 9.77 -1.20 -8.20
CA ILE A 158 9.38 -2.52 -7.64
C ILE A 158 10.57 -3.20 -6.98
N GLU A 159 11.80 -2.94 -7.42
CA GLU A 159 13.00 -3.43 -6.73
C GLU A 159 13.14 -2.79 -5.32
N ALA A 160 12.94 -1.48 -5.22
CA ALA A 160 12.97 -0.75 -3.95
C ALA A 160 11.74 -1.01 -3.05
N ASN A 161 10.60 -1.37 -3.64
CA ASN A 161 9.36 -1.68 -2.94
C ASN A 161 8.70 -2.93 -3.55
N PRO A 162 9.19 -4.14 -3.21
CA PRO A 162 8.74 -5.39 -3.84
C PRO A 162 7.26 -5.67 -3.71
N SER A 163 6.59 -5.11 -2.69
CA SER A 163 5.15 -5.29 -2.50
C SER A 163 4.29 -4.53 -3.50
N GLY A 164 4.86 -3.55 -4.20
CA GLY A 164 4.13 -2.60 -5.05
C GLY A 164 3.19 -1.67 -4.29
N ALA A 165 3.08 -1.82 -2.95
CA ALA A 165 2.12 -1.09 -2.15
C ALA A 165 2.35 0.43 -2.23
N LEU A 166 1.26 1.19 -2.22
CA LEU A 166 1.31 2.63 -2.23
C LEU A 166 2.06 3.17 -1.00
N ARG A 167 3.05 4.04 -1.21
CA ARG A 167 3.85 4.63 -0.13
C ARG A 167 3.39 6.06 0.15
N PRO A 168 3.64 6.57 1.37
CA PRO A 168 3.31 7.94 1.71
C PRO A 168 3.95 8.97 0.78
N VAL A 169 5.20 8.73 0.35
CA VAL A 169 5.91 9.61 -0.58
C VAL A 169 5.20 9.73 -1.92
N ASP A 170 4.52 8.67 -2.37
CA ASP A 170 3.78 8.69 -3.64
C ASP A 170 2.54 9.57 -3.51
N VAL A 171 1.83 9.46 -2.38
CA VAL A 171 0.68 10.30 -2.05
C VAL A 171 1.06 11.78 -1.99
N PHE A 172 2.18 12.11 -1.31
CA PHE A 172 2.65 13.50 -1.25
C PHE A 172 3.10 14.01 -2.62
N ARG A 173 3.82 13.21 -3.41
CA ARG A 173 4.24 13.60 -4.77
C ARG A 173 3.03 13.85 -5.67
N ALA A 174 2.03 12.96 -5.65
CA ALA A 174 0.81 13.11 -6.41
C ALA A 174 0.03 14.37 -6.01
N ALA A 175 -0.05 14.68 -4.71
CA ALA A 175 -0.68 15.91 -4.25
C ALA A 175 0.11 17.17 -4.67
N GLN A 176 1.45 17.12 -4.61
CA GLN A 176 2.33 18.23 -4.98
C GLN A 176 2.35 18.52 -6.49
N SER A 177 2.05 17.55 -7.34
CA SER A 177 1.93 17.75 -8.79
C SER A 177 0.61 18.40 -9.22
N LEU A 178 -0.31 18.63 -8.28
CA LEU A 178 -1.55 19.36 -8.55
C LEU A 178 -1.30 20.86 -8.47
N ASP A 179 -2.15 21.62 -9.17
CA ASP A 179 -2.16 23.08 -9.05
C ASP A 179 -2.82 23.47 -7.73
N LEU A 180 -2.01 23.57 -6.66
CA LEU A 180 -2.44 23.88 -5.30
C LEU A 180 -2.32 25.38 -5.00
N SER A 181 -3.33 25.95 -4.35
CA SER A 181 -3.25 27.32 -3.82
C SER A 181 -2.16 27.44 -2.74
N PRO A 182 -1.65 28.66 -2.45
CA PRO A 182 -0.69 28.86 -1.37
C PRO A 182 -1.15 28.31 -0.01
N GLU A 183 -2.44 28.46 0.31
CA GLU A 183 -3.04 27.93 1.53
C GLU A 183 -3.04 26.39 1.54
N GLN A 184 -3.38 25.77 0.40
CA GLN A 184 -3.36 24.31 0.26
C GLN A 184 -1.92 23.76 0.37
N GLN A 185 -0.94 24.47 -0.19
CA GLN A 185 0.47 24.09 -0.09
C GLN A 185 0.96 24.12 1.36
N GLU A 186 0.61 25.15 2.12
CA GLU A 186 0.95 25.25 3.54
C GLU A 186 0.29 24.13 4.36
N GLN A 187 -0.98 23.83 4.11
CA GLN A 187 -1.66 22.71 4.76
C GLN A 187 -1.00 21.36 4.43
N LEU A 188 -0.62 21.14 3.17
CA LEU A 188 0.09 19.92 2.77
C LEU A 188 1.46 19.82 3.46
N HIS A 189 2.17 20.95 3.61
CA HIS A 189 3.44 21.02 4.32
C HIS A 189 3.27 20.68 5.81
N GLN A 190 2.25 21.21 6.48
CA GLN A 190 1.92 20.87 7.87
C GLN A 190 1.60 19.38 8.06
N ILE A 191 0.83 18.79 7.13
CA ILE A 191 0.54 17.35 7.13
C ILE A 191 1.84 16.56 6.96
N LYS A 192 2.71 16.95 6.03
CA LYS A 192 4.01 16.30 5.79
C LYS A 192 4.92 16.35 7.01
N GLU A 193 5.02 17.49 7.68
CA GLU A 193 5.83 17.63 8.90
C GLU A 193 5.26 16.83 10.07
N SER A 194 3.94 16.86 10.27
CA SER A 194 3.26 15.99 11.25
C SER A 194 3.56 14.51 10.98
N PHE A 195 3.56 14.13 9.70
CA PHE A 195 3.82 12.77 9.25
C PHE A 195 5.26 12.31 9.51
N ARG A 196 6.26 13.15 9.22
CA ARG A 196 7.68 12.85 9.50
C ARG A 196 7.90 12.57 10.98
N ARG A 197 7.29 13.37 11.87
CA ARG A 197 7.37 13.20 13.33
C ARG A 197 6.76 11.89 13.82
N HIS A 198 5.64 11.46 13.23
CA HIS A 198 4.99 10.19 13.59
C HIS A 198 5.82 8.97 13.15
N ILE A 199 6.42 8.99 11.96
CA ILE A 199 7.29 7.90 11.51
C ILE A 199 8.55 7.80 12.36
N SER A 200 9.17 8.92 12.73
CA SER A 200 10.36 8.89 13.59
C SER A 200 10.05 8.40 15.01
N ALA A 201 8.84 8.59 15.50
CA ALA A 201 8.41 8.18 16.84
C ALA A 201 7.92 6.72 16.90
N ALA A 202 7.39 6.19 15.81
CA ALA A 202 6.85 4.84 15.73
C ALA A 202 7.85 3.90 15.04
N GLY A 203 8.60 3.14 15.85
CA GLY A 203 9.40 2.02 15.36
C GLY A 203 8.56 1.05 14.50
N LYS A 204 9.20 0.44 13.50
CA LYS A 204 8.68 -0.50 12.48
C LYS A 204 7.20 -0.90 12.69
N PHE A 205 6.27 -0.15 12.10
CA PHE A 205 4.86 -0.54 12.05
C PHE A 205 4.67 -1.93 11.41
N ASP A 206 3.75 -2.71 11.97
CA ASP A 206 3.19 -3.90 11.32
C ASP A 206 2.34 -3.52 10.09
N LEU A 207 2.01 -4.52 9.26
CA LEU A 207 1.24 -4.33 8.02
C LEU A 207 -0.16 -3.70 8.25
N PRO A 208 -0.95 -4.12 9.26
CA PRO A 208 -2.24 -3.49 9.58
C PRO A 208 -2.13 -2.02 9.99
N ALA A 209 -1.17 -1.66 10.85
CA ALA A 209 -0.97 -0.29 11.30
C ALA A 209 -0.50 0.61 10.13
N LYS A 210 0.36 0.10 9.24
CA LYS A 210 0.76 0.82 8.00
C LYS A 210 -0.44 1.15 7.12
N ARG A 211 -1.41 0.22 7.00
CA ARG A 211 -2.62 0.44 6.19
C ARG A 211 -3.50 1.53 6.77
N GLN A 212 -3.83 1.45 8.06
CA GLN A 212 -4.64 2.49 8.71
C GLN A 212 -3.95 3.84 8.63
N PHE A 213 -2.62 3.85 8.80
CA PHE A 213 -1.82 5.05 8.70
C PHE A 213 -1.89 5.67 7.30
N MET A 214 -1.85 4.85 6.24
CA MET A 214 -2.04 5.30 4.85
C MET A 214 -3.44 5.84 4.57
N GLN A 215 -4.48 5.16 5.07
CA GLN A 215 -5.86 5.61 4.92
C GLN A 215 -6.09 6.96 5.61
N ARG A 216 -5.53 7.16 6.81
CA ARG A 216 -5.60 8.45 7.51
C ARG A 216 -4.86 9.56 6.76
N LEU A 217 -3.72 9.25 6.16
CA LEU A 217 -2.98 10.20 5.33
C LEU A 217 -3.80 10.64 4.11
N LEU A 218 -4.33 9.67 3.36
CA LEU A 218 -5.19 9.93 2.20
C LEU A 218 -6.42 10.74 2.60
N ALA A 219 -7.14 10.33 3.64
CA ALA A 219 -8.32 11.06 4.13
C ALA A 219 -7.99 12.51 4.50
N ARG A 220 -6.87 12.75 5.19
CA ARG A 220 -6.43 14.12 5.52
C ARG A 220 -6.17 14.96 4.28
N ILE A 221 -5.45 14.43 3.30
CA ILE A 221 -5.14 15.19 2.08
C ILE A 221 -6.42 15.45 1.27
N TYR A 222 -7.25 14.43 1.07
CA TYR A 222 -8.49 14.55 0.30
C TYR A 222 -9.44 15.54 0.98
N ASP A 223 -9.71 15.37 2.26
CA ASP A 223 -10.78 16.12 2.94
C ASP A 223 -10.38 17.51 3.40
N LYS A 224 -9.08 17.75 3.65
CA LYS A 224 -8.61 19.03 4.21
C LYS A 224 -7.84 19.88 3.23
N VAL A 225 -7.20 19.29 2.22
CA VAL A 225 -6.36 20.03 1.27
C VAL A 225 -7.04 20.16 -0.08
N LEU A 226 -7.61 19.08 -0.62
CA LEU A 226 -8.00 19.03 -2.03
C LEU A 226 -9.46 19.36 -2.29
N THR A 227 -9.68 20.13 -3.35
CA THR A 227 -11.02 20.30 -3.96
C THR A 227 -11.48 19.02 -4.66
N PRO A 228 -12.79 18.84 -4.93
CA PRO A 228 -13.29 17.65 -5.64
C PRO A 228 -12.67 17.43 -7.02
N ALA A 229 -12.34 18.49 -7.76
CA ALA A 229 -11.67 18.38 -9.05
C ALA A 229 -10.22 17.88 -8.91
N GLN A 230 -9.48 18.45 -7.97
CA GLN A 230 -8.11 18.03 -7.64
C GLN A 230 -8.06 16.58 -7.11
N ARG A 231 -9.09 16.12 -6.36
CA ARG A 231 -9.20 14.72 -5.93
C ARG A 231 -9.21 13.76 -7.11
N LYS A 232 -9.98 14.04 -8.17
CA LYS A 232 -10.00 13.22 -9.39
C LYS A 232 -8.65 13.18 -10.09
N GLN A 233 -7.95 14.30 -10.14
CA GLN A 233 -6.59 14.37 -10.71
C GLN A 233 -5.60 13.55 -9.87
N MET A 234 -5.69 13.64 -8.54
CA MET A 234 -4.89 12.83 -7.63
C MET A 234 -5.18 11.33 -7.81
N ASP A 235 -6.45 10.95 -7.94
CA ASP A 235 -6.85 9.56 -8.18
C ASP A 235 -6.21 9.03 -9.47
N ALA A 236 -6.24 9.80 -10.56
CA ALA A 236 -5.60 9.42 -11.82
C ALA A 236 -4.08 9.22 -11.70
N LEU A 237 -3.41 10.03 -10.88
CA LEU A 237 -1.96 9.90 -10.62
C LEU A 237 -1.64 8.70 -9.73
N LEU A 238 -2.52 8.35 -8.80
CA LEU A 238 -2.31 7.25 -7.86
C LEU A 238 -2.77 5.89 -8.41
N GLU A 239 -3.76 5.88 -9.30
CA GLU A 239 -4.36 4.67 -9.85
C GLU A 239 -3.32 3.69 -10.46
N PRO A 240 -2.37 4.13 -11.30
CA PRO A 240 -1.30 3.27 -11.81
C PRO A 240 -0.47 2.57 -10.74
N LEU A 241 -0.36 3.18 -9.55
CA LEU A 241 0.48 2.71 -8.44
C LEU A 241 -0.27 1.77 -7.50
N ARG A 242 -1.59 1.59 -7.68
CA ARG A 242 -2.46 0.82 -6.79
C ARG A 242 -2.49 -0.65 -7.16
N THR A 243 -1.86 -1.49 -6.34
CA THR A 243 -1.85 -2.95 -6.52
C THR A 243 -3.22 -3.57 -6.36
N ASP A 244 -4.09 -3.01 -5.52
CA ASP A 244 -5.46 -3.49 -5.28
C ASP A 244 -6.37 -3.42 -6.52
N LEU A 245 -6.01 -2.57 -7.50
CA LEU A 245 -6.71 -2.43 -8.78
C LEU A 245 -6.16 -3.32 -9.89
N LEU A 246 -5.23 -4.24 -9.60
CA LEU A 246 -4.65 -5.11 -10.63
C LEU A 246 -5.68 -6.12 -11.17
N PRO A 247 -5.80 -6.26 -12.50
CA PRO A 247 -6.69 -7.25 -13.10
C PRO A 247 -6.42 -8.67 -12.58
N GLY A 248 -7.48 -9.35 -12.16
CA GLY A 248 -7.42 -10.73 -11.65
C GLY A 248 -7.28 -10.84 -10.12
N ILE A 249 -6.88 -9.78 -9.42
CA ILE A 249 -6.84 -9.76 -7.95
C ILE A 249 -8.26 -9.89 -7.38
N GLU A 250 -9.22 -9.13 -7.88
CA GLU A 250 -10.62 -9.21 -7.42
C GLU A 250 -11.26 -10.60 -7.61
N ARG A 251 -10.95 -11.27 -8.74
CA ARG A 251 -11.46 -12.63 -9.03
C ARG A 251 -10.85 -13.66 -8.07
N MET A 252 -9.57 -13.51 -7.73
CA MET A 252 -8.89 -14.37 -6.76
C MET A 252 -9.38 -14.12 -5.32
N ASP A 253 -9.57 -12.86 -4.94
CA ASP A 253 -10.10 -12.47 -3.63
C ASP A 253 -11.54 -12.96 -3.42
N ARG A 254 -12.35 -12.95 -4.49
CA ARG A 254 -13.71 -13.52 -4.46
C ARG A 254 -13.67 -15.04 -4.21
N ARG A 255 -12.93 -15.80 -5.02
CA ARG A 255 -12.80 -17.26 -4.84
C ARG A 255 -12.24 -17.65 -3.48
N TYR A 256 -11.31 -16.86 -2.93
CA TYR A 256 -10.78 -17.11 -1.59
C TYR A 256 -11.80 -16.82 -0.49
N ARG A 257 -12.58 -15.73 -0.59
CA ARG A 257 -13.68 -15.48 0.35
C ARG A 257 -14.69 -16.63 0.33
N GLU A 258 -15.00 -17.15 -0.85
CA GLU A 258 -15.86 -18.31 -1.04
C GLU A 258 -15.26 -19.58 -0.39
N GLU A 259 -13.98 -19.88 -0.63
CA GLU A 259 -13.30 -21.05 -0.08
C GLU A 259 -13.09 -20.95 1.44
N ARG A 260 -12.71 -19.79 1.98
CA ARG A 260 -12.64 -19.54 3.43
C ARG A 260 -14.01 -19.72 4.08
N ASN A 261 -15.07 -19.24 3.44
CA ASN A 261 -16.43 -19.43 3.93
C ASN A 261 -16.86 -20.89 3.85
N ARG A 262 -16.41 -21.63 2.83
CA ARG A 262 -16.62 -23.08 2.71
C ARG A 262 -15.89 -23.85 3.81
N ILE A 263 -14.62 -23.55 4.07
CA ILE A 263 -13.82 -24.12 5.15
C ILE A 263 -14.47 -23.81 6.50
N ARG A 264 -14.90 -22.56 6.75
CA ARG A 264 -15.62 -22.21 7.99
C ARG A 264 -16.95 -22.93 8.16
N LYS A 265 -17.68 -23.17 7.06
CA LYS A 265 -18.94 -23.94 7.08
C LYS A 265 -18.71 -25.44 7.31
N THR A 266 -17.62 -25.98 6.79
CA THR A 266 -17.28 -27.42 6.89
C THR A 266 -16.51 -27.77 8.17
N ALA A 267 -15.75 -26.84 8.74
CA ALA A 267 -14.99 -27.05 9.98
C ALA A 267 -15.87 -27.19 11.24
N GLY A 268 -17.17 -26.96 11.15
CA GLY A 268 -18.11 -27.04 12.27
C GLY A 268 -17.87 -25.94 13.31
N ARG A 269 -18.94 -25.32 13.82
CA ARG A 269 -18.79 -24.55 15.07
C ARG A 269 -18.35 -25.54 16.15
N PRO A 270 -17.25 -25.33 16.88
CA PRO A 270 -17.01 -26.09 18.09
C PRO A 270 -18.23 -25.89 18.99
N GLN A 271 -18.96 -26.97 19.28
CA GLN A 271 -20.02 -26.92 20.27
C GLN A 271 -19.33 -26.66 21.61
N VAL A 272 -19.36 -25.40 22.05
CA VAL A 272 -19.11 -25.05 23.44
C VAL A 272 -20.22 -25.73 24.22
N LYS A 273 -19.92 -26.87 24.85
CA LYS A 273 -20.81 -27.43 25.86
C LYS A 273 -20.96 -26.36 26.94
N PRO A 274 -22.18 -25.89 27.25
CA PRO A 274 -22.35 -25.04 28.40
C PRO A 274 -21.98 -25.87 29.63
N ASP A 275 -21.02 -25.39 30.41
CA ASP A 275 -20.77 -25.91 31.75
C ASP A 275 -22.11 -25.89 32.50
N GLN A 276 -22.58 -27.07 32.87
CA GLN A 276 -23.76 -27.20 33.72
C GLN A 276 -23.34 -26.88 35.17
N PRO A 277 -24.15 -26.10 35.90
CA PRO A 277 -23.88 -25.73 37.29
C PRO A 277 -23.95 -26.92 38.26
#